data_AF-A0A970ZLZ7-F1
#
_entry.id   AF-A0A970ZLZ7-F1
#
_cell.length_a   1.000
_cell.length_b   1.000
_cell.length_c   1.000
_cell.angle_alpha   90.00
_cell.angle_beta   90.00
_cell.angle_gamma   90.00
#
_symmetry.space_group_name_H-M   'P 1'
#
loop_
_entity.id
_entity.type
_entity.pdbx_description
1 polymer ?
#
loop_
_entity_poly.entity_id
_entity_poly.type
_entity_poly.pdbx_seq_one_letter_code
_entity_poly.pdbx_strand_id
1 'polypeptide(L)'
;MSPGDDFRTIVESRYPGLIDRVRDVIQESERSFEGRGNHSESFLWEHTLHAASIALQLAKAEGVDPSIPVIAALFHDAGKFAGGRYHSDDTAEEEESARIAREILGKFGMKPAAIRQVMAGLRALYNEKARKNSVAAIIHDADFLSKFGALGVASFFIKSALRRRTLRSALLGYLSKELTYASCLPLNMHTSAGRKLASRKSSQSIKFFRSLLAELRDSQIADLSIRRLRVPNPSAGNGFLTIQVVVSPACPRCGTRWKHVWTTEKGVKCHKLIVEWTCSRCAERVDTSFCLPEVTG
;
A
#
# COMPACT_ATOMS: atom_id res chain seq x y z
N MET A 1 8.80 23.30 -4.24
CA MET A 1 8.51 23.47 -2.80
C MET A 1 9.51 24.49 -2.27
N SER A 2 9.06 25.47 -1.49
CA SER A 2 9.99 26.40 -0.85
C SER A 2 10.82 25.65 0.21
N PRO A 3 12.05 26.09 0.54
CA PRO A 3 12.92 25.42 1.52
C PRO A 3 12.33 25.32 2.95
N GLY A 4 11.25 26.05 3.26
CA GLY A 4 10.53 26.00 4.54
C GLY A 4 9.32 25.05 4.56
N ASP A 5 9.00 24.39 3.44
CA ASP A 5 7.81 23.56 3.27
C ASP A 5 8.08 22.05 3.27
N ASP A 6 9.28 21.61 3.67
CA ASP A 6 9.55 20.17 3.87
C ASP A 6 9.04 19.71 5.23
N PHE A 7 8.53 18.48 5.30
CA PHE A 7 8.02 17.89 6.54
C PHE A 7 9.15 17.74 7.57
N ARG A 8 10.39 17.55 7.10
CA ARG A 8 11.57 17.49 7.98
C ARG A 8 11.73 18.76 8.78
N THR A 9 11.68 19.92 8.13
CA THR A 9 11.80 21.22 8.79
C THR A 9 10.70 21.43 9.84
N ILE A 10 9.45 21.04 9.53
CA ILE A 10 8.31 21.15 10.46
C ILE A 10 8.53 20.31 11.72
N VAL A 11 9.05 19.10 11.57
CA VAL A 11 9.29 18.18 12.69
C VAL A 11 10.53 18.60 13.48
N GLU A 12 11.66 18.77 12.80
CA GLU A 12 12.98 19.02 13.42
C GLU A 12 13.07 20.40 14.09
N SER A 13 12.34 21.42 13.61
CA SER A 13 12.27 22.72 14.31
C SER A 13 11.57 22.65 15.66
N ARG A 14 10.70 21.66 15.87
CA ARG A 14 9.94 21.47 17.13
C ARG A 14 10.52 20.37 18.00
N TYR A 15 11.07 19.33 17.37
CA TYR A 15 11.58 18.12 18.00
C TYR A 15 12.92 17.71 17.35
N PRO A 16 14.01 18.45 17.61
CA PRO A 16 15.31 18.16 17.00
C PRO A 16 15.79 16.73 17.30
N GLY A 17 16.19 15.99 16.27
CA GLY A 17 16.66 14.60 16.32
C GLY A 17 15.54 13.55 16.28
N LEU A 18 14.27 13.94 16.18
CA LEU A 18 13.15 13.01 16.20
C LEU A 18 13.14 12.11 14.96
N ILE A 19 13.39 12.66 13.77
CA ILE A 19 13.38 11.89 12.53
C ILE A 19 14.49 10.83 12.54
N ASP A 20 15.68 11.21 13.01
CA ASP A 20 16.80 10.29 13.14
C ASP A 20 16.47 9.17 14.14
N ARG A 21 15.86 9.49 15.28
CA ARG A 21 15.47 8.47 16.25
C ARG A 21 14.43 7.50 15.69
N VAL A 22 13.45 8.00 14.92
CA VAL A 22 12.44 7.15 14.29
C VAL A 22 13.05 6.28 13.21
N ARG A 23 13.96 6.83 12.38
CA ARG A 23 14.74 6.06 11.40
C ARG A 23 15.43 4.89 12.08
N ASP A 24 16.17 5.15 13.15
CA ASP A 24 16.99 4.13 13.80
C ASP A 24 16.11 2.96 14.29
N VAL A 25 14.94 3.25 14.86
CA VAL A 25 13.97 2.24 15.30
C VAL A 25 13.42 1.43 14.12
N ILE A 26 13.01 2.08 13.04
CA ILE A 26 12.49 1.39 11.85
C ILE A 26 13.56 0.50 11.21
N GLN A 27 14.78 1.02 11.06
CA GLN A 27 15.89 0.30 10.47
C GLN A 27 16.34 -0.89 11.33
N GLU A 28 16.42 -0.71 12.65
CA GLU A 28 16.75 -1.81 13.58
C GLU A 28 15.69 -2.91 13.52
N SER A 29 14.41 -2.54 13.45
CA SER A 29 13.28 -3.45 13.33
C SER A 29 13.30 -4.24 12.01
N GLU A 30 13.54 -3.57 10.88
CA GLU A 30 13.67 -4.20 9.56
C GLU A 30 14.89 -5.13 9.47
N ARG A 31 16.07 -4.69 9.94
CA ARG A 31 17.27 -5.55 9.98
C ARG A 31 17.08 -6.79 10.84
N SER A 32 16.40 -6.65 11.99
CA SER A 32 16.11 -7.78 12.87
C SER A 32 15.21 -8.82 12.20
N PHE A 33 14.28 -8.38 11.35
CA PHE A 33 13.40 -9.25 10.59
C PHE A 33 14.08 -9.90 9.37
N GLU A 34 14.89 -9.16 8.63
CA GLU A 34 15.57 -9.67 7.43
C GLU A 34 16.75 -10.62 7.75
N GLY A 35 17.26 -10.61 8.98
CA GLY A 35 18.36 -11.47 9.43
C GLY A 35 19.75 -10.89 9.08
N ARG A 36 20.79 -11.73 9.04
CA ARG A 36 22.20 -11.31 8.82
C ARG A 36 22.51 -10.83 7.38
N GLY A 37 21.56 -10.19 6.70
CA GLY A 37 21.82 -9.44 5.47
C GLY A 37 22.38 -8.07 5.83
N ASN A 38 23.59 -7.76 5.39
CA ASN A 38 24.19 -6.45 5.63
C ASN A 38 23.61 -5.44 4.63
N HIS A 39 22.42 -4.92 4.91
CA HIS A 39 21.78 -3.88 4.10
C HIS A 39 21.89 -2.54 4.83
N SER A 40 22.57 -1.58 4.18
CA SER A 40 22.67 -0.19 4.65
C SER A 40 21.39 0.60 4.40
N GLU A 41 20.61 0.16 3.42
CA GLU A 41 19.37 0.80 2.95
C GLU A 41 18.15 0.20 3.64
N SER A 42 17.08 1.00 3.78
CA SER A 42 15.85 0.57 4.43
C SER A 42 14.62 0.93 3.60
N PHE A 43 13.95 -0.09 3.07
CA PHE A 43 12.75 0.08 2.24
C PHE A 43 11.58 0.58 3.08
N LEU A 44 11.48 0.12 4.33
CA LEU A 44 10.48 0.60 5.26
C LEU A 44 10.69 2.08 5.57
N TRP A 45 11.93 2.52 5.79
CA TRP A 45 12.23 3.92 6.05
C TRP A 45 11.98 4.82 4.84
N GLU A 46 12.40 4.42 3.64
CA GLU A 46 12.11 5.16 2.41
C GLU A 46 10.59 5.32 2.19
N HIS A 47 9.83 4.25 2.43
CA HIS A 47 8.38 4.29 2.37
C HIS A 47 7.78 5.26 3.40
N THR A 48 8.25 5.21 4.64
CA THR A 48 7.84 6.12 5.73
C THR A 48 8.08 7.59 5.38
N LEU A 49 9.24 7.93 4.83
CA LEU A 49 9.54 9.30 4.40
C LEU A 49 8.61 9.76 3.26
N HIS A 50 8.33 8.89 2.30
CA HIS A 50 7.42 9.20 1.19
C HIS A 50 5.98 9.38 1.70
N ALA A 51 5.52 8.52 2.62
CA ALA A 51 4.22 8.65 3.26
C ALA A 51 4.12 9.96 4.06
N ALA A 52 5.13 10.33 4.86
CA ALA A 52 5.16 11.58 5.60
C ALA A 52 5.12 12.82 4.68
N SER A 53 5.83 12.76 3.54
CA SER A 53 5.79 13.82 2.52
C SER A 53 4.40 13.97 1.89
N ILE A 54 3.69 12.87 1.60
CA ILE A 54 2.31 12.92 1.10
C ILE A 54 1.36 13.41 2.20
N ALA A 55 1.52 12.94 3.45
CA ALA A 55 0.71 13.37 4.58
C ALA A 55 0.77 14.88 4.79
N LEU A 56 1.95 15.51 4.63
CA LEU A 56 2.10 16.96 4.65
C LEU A 56 1.27 17.63 3.54
N GLN A 57 1.35 17.13 2.30
CA GLN A 57 0.61 17.68 1.17
C GLN A 57 -0.91 17.57 1.39
N LEU A 58 -1.37 16.42 1.88
CA LEU A 58 -2.78 16.18 2.17
C LEU A 58 -3.29 17.06 3.31
N ALA A 59 -2.55 17.13 4.42
CA ALA A 59 -2.93 17.96 5.57
C ALA A 59 -3.10 19.43 5.17
N LYS A 60 -2.14 19.98 4.42
CA LYS A 60 -2.22 21.36 3.89
C LYS A 60 -3.44 21.54 2.98
N ALA A 61 -3.72 20.60 2.09
CA ALA A 61 -4.85 20.68 1.16
C ALA A 61 -6.21 20.53 1.84
N GLU A 62 -6.28 19.79 2.96
CA GLU A 62 -7.48 19.60 3.78
C GLU A 62 -7.64 20.70 4.87
N GLY A 63 -6.71 21.65 4.95
CA GLY A 63 -6.74 22.70 5.99
C GLY A 63 -6.48 22.17 7.41
N VAL A 64 -5.84 21.01 7.54
CA VAL A 64 -5.46 20.40 8.83
C VAL A 64 -4.03 20.81 9.18
N ASP A 65 -3.78 21.17 10.45
CA ASP A 65 -2.40 21.40 10.92
C ASP A 65 -1.54 20.15 10.67
N PRO A 66 -0.48 20.23 9.84
CA PRO A 66 0.31 19.06 9.48
C PRO A 66 1.12 18.47 10.64
N SER A 67 1.27 19.19 11.77
CA SER A 67 2.14 18.76 12.86
C SER A 67 1.83 17.36 13.40
N ILE A 68 0.55 17.02 13.57
CA ILE A 68 0.12 15.71 14.08
C ILE A 68 0.11 14.63 12.96
N PRO A 69 -0.51 14.84 11.78
CA PRO A 69 -0.54 13.82 10.74
C PRO A 69 0.83 13.44 10.17
N VAL A 70 1.74 14.40 10.04
CA VAL A 70 3.12 14.13 9.57
C VAL A 70 3.86 13.27 10.57
N ILE A 71 3.80 13.62 11.86
CA ILE A 71 4.47 12.84 12.90
C ILE A 71 3.85 11.44 12.97
N ALA A 72 2.53 11.33 12.96
CA ALA A 72 1.88 10.03 12.96
C ALA A 72 2.23 9.19 11.71
N ALA A 73 2.38 9.80 10.53
CA ALA A 73 2.87 9.12 9.34
C ALA A 73 4.33 8.62 9.49
N LEU A 74 5.19 9.30 10.25
CA LEU A 74 6.55 8.79 10.55
C LEU A 74 6.53 7.51 11.40
N PHE A 75 5.48 7.31 12.20
CA PHE A 75 5.36 6.16 13.09
C PHE A 75 4.45 5.05 12.56
N HIS A 76 3.73 5.24 11.45
CA HIS A 76 2.64 4.33 11.04
C HIS A 76 3.07 2.86 10.92
N ASP A 77 4.26 2.63 10.39
CA ASP A 77 4.86 1.31 10.15
C ASP A 77 5.92 0.94 11.21
N ALA A 78 6.08 1.72 12.29
CA ALA A 78 7.12 1.49 13.30
C ALA A 78 6.94 0.16 14.07
N GLY A 79 5.69 -0.29 14.24
CA GLY A 79 5.36 -1.56 14.89
C GLY A 79 5.40 -2.78 13.96
N LYS A 80 5.62 -2.60 12.65
CA LYS A 80 5.48 -3.67 11.63
C LYS A 80 6.35 -4.91 11.87
N PHE A 81 7.57 -4.70 12.37
CA PHE A 81 8.54 -5.77 12.63
C PHE A 81 8.97 -5.84 14.11
N ALA A 82 8.11 -5.35 15.03
CA ALA A 82 8.44 -5.32 16.44
C ALA A 82 8.84 -6.73 16.95
N GLY A 83 10.01 -6.81 17.59
CA GLY A 83 10.59 -8.07 18.05
C GLY A 83 11.19 -8.96 16.95
N GLY A 84 11.46 -8.42 15.75
CA GLY A 84 12.06 -9.16 14.64
C GLY A 84 11.12 -10.15 13.97
N ARG A 85 9.81 -10.00 14.20
CA ARG A 85 8.77 -10.93 13.73
C ARG A 85 7.70 -10.17 12.96
N TYR A 86 7.10 -10.85 12.00
CA TYR A 86 5.96 -10.36 11.24
C TYR A 86 4.74 -11.19 11.64
N HIS A 87 3.70 -10.56 12.20
CA HIS A 87 2.47 -11.20 12.70
C HIS A 87 2.66 -12.27 13.79
N SER A 88 3.56 -12.08 14.78
CA SER A 88 3.78 -13.09 15.83
C SER A 88 2.85 -13.03 17.03
N ASP A 89 2.19 -11.90 17.25
CA ASP A 89 1.42 -11.66 18.46
C ASP A 89 0.04 -11.12 18.05
N ASP A 90 -1.03 -11.47 18.77
CA ASP A 90 -2.42 -10.99 18.53
C ASP A 90 -2.58 -9.46 18.66
N THR A 91 -1.48 -8.72 18.81
CA THR A 91 -1.44 -7.25 18.86
C THR A 91 -1.31 -6.69 17.45
N ALA A 92 -2.26 -5.84 17.05
CA ALA A 92 -2.23 -5.15 15.77
C ALA A 92 -0.96 -4.27 15.65
N GLU A 93 -0.32 -4.26 14.46
CA GLU A 93 0.91 -3.50 14.16
C GLU A 93 0.78 -2.03 14.58
N GLU A 94 -0.41 -1.46 14.41
CA GLU A 94 -0.76 -0.09 14.74
C GLU A 94 -0.81 0.22 16.24
N GLU A 95 -1.17 -0.76 17.08
CA GLU A 95 -1.12 -0.60 18.54
C GLU A 95 0.34 -0.51 19.01
N GLU A 96 1.20 -1.31 18.40
CA GLU A 96 2.64 -1.28 18.67
C GLU A 96 3.29 0.00 18.14
N SER A 97 2.93 0.45 16.94
CA SER A 97 3.30 1.77 16.41
C SER A 97 2.89 2.89 17.38
N ALA A 98 1.68 2.83 17.95
CA ALA A 98 1.21 3.81 18.94
C ALA A 98 1.99 3.74 20.26
N ARG A 99 2.39 2.53 20.72
CA ARG A 99 3.21 2.34 21.92
C ARG A 99 4.60 2.96 21.74
N ILE A 100 5.26 2.66 20.62
CA ILE A 100 6.57 3.22 20.24
C ILE A 100 6.50 4.74 20.13
N ALA A 101 5.47 5.26 19.45
CA ALA A 101 5.24 6.71 19.32
C ALA A 101 5.11 7.39 20.68
N ARG A 102 4.33 6.83 21.61
CA ARG A 102 4.16 7.38 22.96
C ARG A 102 5.50 7.51 23.70
N GLU A 103 6.31 6.46 23.67
CA GLU A 103 7.59 6.42 24.38
C GLU A 103 8.57 7.44 23.80
N ILE A 104 8.73 7.46 22.48
CA ILE A 104 9.69 8.33 21.81
C ILE A 104 9.24 9.78 21.90
N LEU A 105 7.99 10.10 21.54
CA LEU A 105 7.51 11.49 21.57
C LEU A 105 7.54 12.10 22.98
N GLY A 106 7.32 11.29 24.03
CA GLY A 106 7.48 11.74 25.41
C GLY A 106 8.91 12.16 25.74
N LYS A 107 9.92 11.41 25.27
CA LYS A 107 11.35 11.73 25.44
C LYS A 107 11.76 13.01 24.71
N PHE A 108 11.09 13.34 23.60
CA PHE A 108 11.30 14.58 22.84
C PHE A 108 10.45 15.77 23.33
N GLY A 109 9.79 15.65 24.49
CA GLY A 109 9.07 16.76 25.13
C GLY A 109 7.74 17.14 24.45
N MET A 110 7.17 16.26 23.61
CA MET A 110 5.86 16.52 23.04
C MET A 110 4.78 16.52 24.14
N LYS A 111 3.86 17.50 24.10
CA LYS A 111 2.80 17.62 25.09
C LYS A 111 1.90 16.37 25.12
N PRO A 112 1.46 15.90 26.29
CA PRO A 112 0.63 14.69 26.40
C PRO A 112 -0.64 14.70 25.54
N ALA A 113 -1.26 15.88 25.34
CA ALA A 113 -2.43 16.02 24.48
C ALA A 113 -2.12 15.72 23.00
N ALA A 114 -1.00 16.20 22.49
CA ALA A 114 -0.55 15.94 21.12
C ALA A 114 -0.17 14.46 20.93
N ILE A 115 0.52 13.87 21.90
CA ILE A 115 0.84 12.43 21.89
C ILE A 115 -0.44 11.59 21.80
N ARG A 116 -1.48 11.93 22.58
CA ARG A 116 -2.78 11.24 22.50
C ARG A 116 -3.41 11.34 21.12
N GLN A 117 -3.30 12.48 20.43
CA GLN A 117 -3.81 12.64 19.06
C GLN A 117 -3.05 11.77 18.06
N VAL A 118 -1.71 11.71 18.15
CA VAL A 118 -0.88 10.81 17.32
C VAL A 118 -1.30 9.36 17.53
N MET A 119 -1.37 8.90 18.78
CA MET A 119 -1.76 7.53 19.11
C MET A 119 -3.19 7.20 18.64
N ALA A 120 -4.13 8.13 18.80
CA ALA A 120 -5.50 7.95 18.34
C ALA A 120 -5.59 7.85 16.81
N GLY A 121 -4.76 8.60 16.09
CA GLY A 121 -4.65 8.50 14.63
C GLY A 121 -4.11 7.15 14.18
N LEU A 122 -3.01 6.68 14.78
CA LEU A 122 -2.40 5.37 14.49
C LEU A 122 -3.38 4.22 14.75
N ARG A 123 -4.01 4.19 15.92
CA ARG A 123 -4.98 3.14 16.27
C ARG A 123 -6.22 3.12 15.39
N ALA A 124 -6.58 4.25 14.81
CA ALA A 124 -7.74 4.36 13.93
C ALA A 124 -7.50 3.82 12.52
N LEU A 125 -6.26 3.45 12.16
CA LEU A 125 -5.96 2.83 10.86
C LEU A 125 -6.53 1.41 10.73
N TYR A 126 -6.61 0.65 11.82
CA TYR A 126 -7.16 -0.72 11.83
C TYR A 126 -8.50 -0.84 12.55
N ASN A 127 -8.92 0.20 13.28
CA ASN A 127 -10.18 0.20 14.02
C ASN A 127 -11.28 0.91 13.23
N GLU A 128 -12.17 0.12 12.61
CA GLU A 128 -13.30 0.64 11.82
C GLU A 128 -14.20 1.60 12.60
N LYS A 129 -14.33 1.44 13.92
CA LYS A 129 -15.14 2.32 14.78
C LYS A 129 -14.54 3.73 14.91
N ALA A 130 -13.28 3.91 14.53
CA ALA A 130 -12.54 5.17 14.61
C ALA A 130 -12.35 5.87 13.25
N ARG A 131 -13.05 5.42 12.19
CA ARG A 131 -13.01 5.98 10.82
C ARG A 131 -13.21 7.50 10.70
N LYS A 132 -13.81 8.16 11.69
CA LYS A 132 -14.04 9.62 11.71
C LYS A 132 -12.80 10.44 12.09
N ASN A 133 -11.66 9.81 12.39
CA ASN A 133 -10.44 10.50 12.78
C ASN A 133 -9.73 11.11 11.55
N SER A 134 -9.59 12.45 11.52
CA SER A 134 -8.95 13.17 10.40
C SER A 134 -7.46 12.86 10.23
N VAL A 135 -6.73 12.64 11.33
CA VAL A 135 -5.32 12.22 11.30
C VAL A 135 -5.21 10.85 10.63
N ALA A 136 -6.07 9.90 11.02
CA ALA A 136 -6.10 8.57 10.43
C ALA A 136 -6.49 8.60 8.95
N ALA A 137 -7.46 9.43 8.56
CA ALA A 137 -7.84 9.62 7.16
C ALA A 137 -6.66 10.11 6.30
N ILE A 138 -5.87 11.07 6.80
CA ILE A 138 -4.68 11.58 6.11
C ILE A 138 -3.59 10.50 6.00
N ILE A 139 -3.30 9.78 7.08
CA ILE A 139 -2.25 8.73 7.07
C ILE A 139 -2.65 7.57 6.15
N HIS A 140 -3.90 7.13 6.24
CA HIS A 140 -4.45 6.09 5.36
C HIS A 140 -4.26 6.46 3.89
N ASP A 141 -4.70 7.65 3.50
CA ASP A 141 -4.54 8.13 2.12
C ASP A 141 -3.06 8.24 1.75
N ALA A 142 -2.21 8.78 2.63
CA ALA A 142 -0.79 8.93 2.37
C ALA A 142 -0.07 7.58 2.14
N ASP A 143 -0.34 6.58 2.99
CA ASP A 143 0.21 5.24 2.87
C ASP A 143 -0.19 4.60 1.53
N PHE A 144 -1.48 4.58 1.21
CA PHE A 144 -1.95 4.04 -0.07
C PHE A 144 -1.36 4.80 -1.26
N LEU A 145 -1.43 6.13 -1.28
CA LEU A 145 -0.92 6.94 -2.39
C LEU A 145 0.59 6.77 -2.61
N SER A 146 1.37 6.46 -1.57
CA SER A 146 2.81 6.21 -1.71
C SER A 146 3.13 5.00 -2.61
N LYS A 147 2.18 4.06 -2.72
CA LYS A 147 2.30 2.79 -3.47
C LYS A 147 1.91 2.90 -4.95
N PHE A 148 1.43 4.06 -5.41
CA PHE A 148 0.98 4.28 -6.79
C PHE A 148 1.64 5.48 -7.49
N GLY A 149 1.40 5.61 -8.79
CA GLY A 149 2.14 6.50 -9.69
C GLY A 149 3.55 5.97 -9.99
N ALA A 150 4.40 6.84 -10.55
CA ALA A 150 5.74 6.45 -11.00
C ALA A 150 6.61 5.82 -9.90
N LEU A 151 6.64 6.42 -8.70
CA LEU A 151 7.39 5.88 -7.55
C LEU A 151 6.84 4.54 -7.03
N GLY A 152 5.53 4.37 -7.10
CA GLY A 152 4.88 3.10 -6.76
C GLY A 152 5.27 1.98 -7.72
N VAL A 153 5.26 2.27 -9.03
CA VAL A 153 5.72 1.34 -10.07
C VAL A 153 7.20 0.99 -9.89
N ALA A 154 8.07 1.96 -9.63
CA ALA A 154 9.49 1.71 -9.37
C ALA A 154 9.67 0.81 -8.14
N SER A 155 8.99 1.14 -7.03
CA SER A 155 8.97 0.33 -5.81
C SER A 155 8.51 -1.11 -6.07
N PHE A 156 7.50 -1.32 -6.92
CA PHE A 156 7.01 -2.65 -7.29
C PHE A 156 8.10 -3.52 -7.93
N PHE A 157 8.86 -2.97 -8.88
CA PHE A 157 9.94 -3.71 -9.53
C PHE A 157 11.14 -3.95 -8.62
N ILE A 158 11.54 -2.94 -7.84
CA ILE A 158 12.63 -3.08 -6.85
C ILE A 158 12.28 -4.20 -5.85
N LYS A 159 11.08 -4.15 -5.26
CA LYS A 159 10.57 -5.18 -4.33
C LYS A 159 10.45 -6.57 -4.97
N SER A 160 10.20 -6.64 -6.27
CA SER A 160 10.14 -7.91 -7.01
C SER A 160 11.54 -8.48 -7.25
N ALA A 161 12.49 -7.64 -7.66
CA ALA A 161 13.88 -8.02 -7.90
C ALA A 161 14.56 -8.52 -6.61
N LEU A 162 14.36 -7.85 -5.48
CA LEU A 162 14.89 -8.27 -4.17
C LEU A 162 14.34 -9.64 -3.73
N ARG A 163 13.11 -9.95 -4.12
CA ARG A 163 12.49 -11.28 -3.94
C ARG A 163 12.89 -12.28 -5.02
N ARG A 164 13.94 -11.98 -5.80
CA ARG A 164 14.49 -12.80 -6.88
C ARG A 164 13.46 -13.19 -7.94
N ARG A 165 12.49 -12.32 -8.20
CA ARG A 165 11.49 -12.53 -9.24
C ARG A 165 11.97 -11.95 -10.56
N THR A 166 11.78 -12.72 -11.63
CA THR A 166 11.90 -12.20 -12.99
C THR A 166 10.74 -11.25 -13.29
N LEU A 167 10.89 -10.42 -14.33
CA LEU A 167 9.82 -9.56 -14.82
C LEU A 167 8.51 -10.35 -15.06
N ARG A 168 8.60 -11.47 -15.79
CA ARG A 168 7.44 -12.32 -16.08
C ARG A 168 6.77 -12.87 -14.81
N SER A 169 7.56 -13.34 -13.84
CA SER A 169 7.04 -13.84 -12.56
C SER A 169 6.35 -12.74 -11.74
N ALA A 170 6.94 -11.54 -11.70
CA ALA A 170 6.35 -10.39 -11.02
C ALA A 170 5.00 -10.01 -11.64
N LEU A 171 4.91 -9.96 -12.98
CA LEU A 171 3.69 -9.57 -13.66
C LEU A 171 2.58 -10.62 -13.51
N LEU A 172 2.86 -11.90 -13.74
CA LEU A 172 1.86 -12.96 -13.60
C LEU A 172 1.37 -13.12 -12.16
N GLY A 173 2.26 -12.97 -11.18
CA GLY A 173 1.90 -13.15 -9.77
C GLY A 173 1.15 -11.97 -9.16
N TYR A 174 1.41 -10.73 -9.62
CA TYR A 174 1.01 -9.54 -8.87
C TYR A 174 0.35 -8.43 -9.69
N LEU A 175 0.50 -8.42 -11.03
CA LEU A 175 -0.01 -7.28 -11.81
C LEU A 175 -1.53 -7.14 -11.74
N SER A 176 -2.27 -8.25 -11.62
CA SER A 176 -3.72 -8.24 -11.40
C SER A 176 -4.09 -7.48 -10.12
N LYS A 177 -3.33 -7.69 -9.04
CA LYS A 177 -3.51 -6.95 -7.78
C LYS A 177 -3.18 -5.47 -7.99
N GLU A 178 -2.01 -5.17 -8.54
CA GLU A 178 -1.54 -3.78 -8.75
C GLU A 178 -2.54 -2.97 -9.59
N LEU A 179 -3.03 -3.52 -10.70
CA LEU A 179 -4.02 -2.87 -11.56
C LEU A 179 -5.39 -2.72 -10.90
N THR A 180 -5.83 -3.75 -10.16
CA THR A 180 -7.11 -3.69 -9.44
C THR A 180 -7.09 -2.59 -8.40
N TYR A 181 -6.08 -2.58 -7.53
CA TYR A 181 -5.93 -1.53 -6.52
C TYR A 181 -5.72 -0.16 -7.15
N ALA A 182 -4.93 -0.04 -8.21
CA ALA A 182 -4.74 1.23 -8.91
C ALA A 182 -6.08 1.77 -9.45
N SER A 183 -6.95 0.92 -10.02
CA SER A 183 -8.26 1.36 -10.51
C SER A 183 -9.27 1.72 -9.43
N CYS A 184 -9.15 1.10 -8.27
CA CYS A 184 -10.03 1.37 -7.13
C CYS A 184 -9.48 2.48 -6.22
N LEU A 185 -8.24 2.93 -6.46
CA LEU A 185 -7.53 3.86 -5.58
C LEU A 185 -8.34 5.11 -5.21
N PRO A 186 -9.01 5.81 -6.14
CA PRO A 186 -9.82 6.98 -5.76
C PRO A 186 -11.00 6.64 -4.86
N LEU A 187 -11.59 5.45 -4.98
CA LEU A 187 -12.73 5.01 -4.17
C LEU A 187 -12.30 4.60 -2.75
N ASN A 188 -11.02 4.30 -2.57
CA ASN A 188 -10.46 3.91 -1.27
C ASN A 188 -10.03 5.14 -0.42
N MET A 189 -9.90 6.34 -1.01
CA MET A 189 -9.41 7.51 -0.28
C MET A 189 -10.46 8.14 0.62
N HIS A 190 -10.07 8.48 1.84
CA HIS A 190 -10.90 9.08 2.87
C HIS A 190 -11.01 10.61 2.73
N THR A 191 -9.96 11.28 2.26
CA THR A 191 -9.90 12.73 2.10
C THR A 191 -10.22 13.20 0.67
N SER A 192 -10.65 14.46 0.52
CA SER A 192 -10.96 15.03 -0.79
C SER A 192 -9.69 15.25 -1.64
N ALA A 193 -8.62 15.74 -1.00
CA ALA A 193 -7.30 15.90 -1.57
C ALA A 193 -6.69 14.55 -1.94
N GLY A 194 -6.88 13.54 -1.09
CA GLY A 194 -6.50 12.15 -1.35
C GLY A 194 -7.17 11.62 -2.60
N ARG A 195 -8.50 11.75 -2.73
CA ARG A 195 -9.26 11.35 -3.93
C ARG A 195 -8.75 12.02 -5.21
N LYS A 196 -8.43 13.32 -5.15
CA LYS A 196 -7.87 14.07 -6.28
C LYS A 196 -6.48 13.56 -6.67
N LEU A 197 -5.60 13.35 -5.69
CA LEU A 197 -4.25 12.83 -5.93
C LEU A 197 -4.26 11.37 -6.40
N ALA A 198 -5.16 10.55 -5.85
CA ALA A 198 -5.40 9.17 -6.26
C ALA A 198 -5.79 9.06 -7.73
N SER A 199 -6.68 9.94 -8.21
CA SER A 199 -7.10 9.94 -9.61
C SER A 199 -5.91 10.11 -10.57
N ARG A 200 -4.98 10.99 -10.22
CA ARG A 200 -3.74 11.19 -10.99
C ARG A 200 -2.81 9.97 -10.91
N LYS A 201 -2.54 9.47 -9.70
CA LYS A 201 -1.64 8.32 -9.48
C LYS A 201 -2.17 7.02 -10.09
N SER A 202 -3.48 6.80 -10.00
CA SER A 202 -4.20 5.69 -10.66
C SER A 202 -3.96 5.70 -12.16
N SER A 203 -4.22 6.85 -12.82
CA SER A 203 -4.01 7.01 -14.26
C SER A 203 -2.56 6.73 -14.67
N GLN A 204 -1.59 7.26 -13.91
CA GLN A 204 -0.16 7.04 -14.16
C GLN A 204 0.24 5.56 -14.05
N SER A 205 -0.16 4.87 -12.97
CA SER A 205 0.12 3.45 -12.78
C SER A 205 -0.49 2.60 -13.90
N ILE A 206 -1.77 2.80 -14.21
CA ILE A 206 -2.47 2.04 -15.25
C ILE A 206 -1.85 2.30 -16.63
N LYS A 207 -1.51 3.55 -16.95
CA LYS A 207 -0.86 3.89 -18.23
C LYS A 207 0.48 3.19 -18.37
N PHE A 208 1.31 3.22 -17.33
CA PHE A 208 2.60 2.54 -17.33
C PHE A 208 2.44 1.04 -17.60
N PHE A 209 1.60 0.36 -16.84
CA PHE A 209 1.45 -1.09 -16.99
C PHE A 209 0.82 -1.48 -18.34
N ARG A 210 -0.08 -0.65 -18.90
CA ARG A 210 -0.58 -0.87 -20.26
C ARG A 210 0.51 -0.74 -21.31
N SER A 211 1.40 0.25 -21.20
CA SER A 211 2.57 0.39 -22.09
C SER A 211 3.46 -0.84 -21.99
N LEU A 212 3.81 -1.24 -20.77
CA LEU A 212 4.65 -2.41 -20.53
C LEU A 212 4.05 -3.69 -21.11
N LEU A 213 2.75 -3.92 -20.93
CA LEU A 213 2.07 -5.08 -21.51
C LEU A 213 2.07 -5.07 -23.05
N ALA A 214 1.99 -3.88 -23.67
CA ALA A 214 2.11 -3.76 -25.13
C ALA A 214 3.54 -4.08 -25.59
N GLU A 215 4.55 -3.48 -24.95
CA GLU A 215 5.96 -3.72 -25.29
C GLU A 215 6.37 -5.19 -25.10
N LEU A 216 5.85 -5.86 -24.06
CA LEU A 216 6.08 -7.29 -23.85
C LEU A 216 5.47 -8.16 -24.95
N ARG A 217 4.32 -7.74 -25.49
CA ARG A 217 3.66 -8.42 -26.62
C ARG A 217 4.47 -8.19 -27.90
N ASP A 218 4.84 -6.96 -28.18
CA ASP A 218 5.60 -6.58 -29.38
C ASP A 218 6.99 -7.25 -29.40
N SER A 219 7.61 -7.39 -28.23
CA SER A 219 8.88 -8.10 -28.04
C SER A 219 8.74 -9.62 -27.96
N GLN A 220 7.52 -10.17 -28.09
CA GLN A 220 7.22 -11.60 -27.99
C GLN A 220 7.68 -12.27 -26.67
N ILE A 221 7.85 -11.47 -25.60
CA ILE A 221 8.25 -11.98 -24.27
C ILE A 221 7.05 -12.60 -23.55
N ALA A 222 5.89 -11.94 -23.64
CA ALA A 222 4.64 -12.45 -23.09
C ALA A 222 3.43 -11.78 -23.75
N ASP A 223 2.48 -12.58 -24.25
CA ASP A 223 1.18 -12.06 -24.67
C ASP A 223 0.19 -12.09 -23.50
N LEU A 224 0.06 -10.94 -22.85
CA LEU A 224 -0.81 -10.71 -21.70
C LEU A 224 -1.81 -9.59 -22.01
N SER A 225 -3.00 -9.72 -21.44
CA SER A 225 -4.08 -8.74 -21.60
C SER A 225 -4.80 -8.50 -20.29
N ILE A 226 -5.35 -7.30 -20.14
CA ILE A 226 -6.15 -6.92 -18.99
C ILE A 226 -7.61 -7.31 -19.28
N ARG A 227 -8.17 -8.20 -18.47
CA ARG A 227 -9.60 -8.54 -18.46
C ARG A 227 -10.27 -7.90 -17.25
N ARG A 228 -11.43 -7.26 -17.48
CA ARG A 228 -12.26 -6.69 -16.42
C ARG A 228 -13.31 -7.70 -16.00
N LEU A 229 -13.37 -8.02 -14.71
CA LEU A 229 -14.39 -8.88 -14.14
C LEU A 229 -15.17 -8.11 -13.09
N ARG A 230 -16.46 -8.41 -12.93
CA ARG A 230 -17.29 -7.89 -11.85
C ARG A 230 -17.42 -8.96 -10.79
N VAL A 231 -17.05 -8.63 -9.57
CA VAL A 231 -17.13 -9.50 -8.39
C VAL A 231 -17.91 -8.79 -7.28
N PRO A 232 -18.52 -9.51 -6.33
CA PRO A 232 -19.16 -8.90 -5.18
C PRO A 232 -18.17 -8.01 -4.43
N ASN A 233 -18.62 -6.84 -3.98
CA ASN A 233 -17.84 -5.99 -3.10
C ASN A 233 -18.08 -6.45 -1.65
N PRO A 234 -17.08 -7.00 -0.94
CA PRO A 234 -17.26 -7.44 0.44
C PRO A 234 -17.62 -6.30 1.40
N SER A 235 -17.23 -5.06 1.06
CA SER A 235 -17.43 -3.87 1.89
C SER A 235 -18.74 -3.13 1.62
N ALA A 236 -19.46 -3.47 0.54
CA ALA A 236 -20.75 -2.86 0.20
C ALA A 236 -21.80 -3.97 0.08
N GLY A 237 -22.73 -4.02 1.04
CA GLY A 237 -23.66 -5.15 1.24
C GLY A 237 -24.37 -5.67 -0.02
N ASN A 238 -24.63 -4.82 -1.03
CA ASN A 238 -25.18 -5.21 -2.34
C ASN A 238 -24.39 -4.63 -3.55
N GLY A 239 -23.11 -4.31 -3.36
CA GLY A 239 -22.25 -3.68 -4.38
C GLY A 239 -21.45 -4.67 -5.21
N PHE A 240 -21.01 -4.24 -6.39
CA PHE A 240 -20.02 -4.96 -7.21
C PHE A 240 -18.75 -4.13 -7.35
N LEU A 241 -17.60 -4.81 -7.31
CA LEU A 241 -16.30 -4.26 -7.63
C LEU A 241 -15.88 -4.71 -9.04
N THR A 242 -15.33 -3.78 -9.83
CA THR A 242 -14.68 -4.13 -11.10
C THR A 242 -13.19 -4.36 -10.85
N ILE A 243 -12.74 -5.60 -11.00
CA ILE A 243 -11.32 -5.96 -10.87
C ILE A 243 -10.65 -6.04 -12.24
N GLN A 244 -9.33 -5.95 -12.26
CA GLN A 244 -8.50 -6.10 -13.45
C GLN A 244 -7.60 -7.31 -13.29
N VAL A 245 -7.85 -8.35 -14.10
CA VAL A 245 -7.06 -9.59 -14.09
C VAL A 245 -6.19 -9.63 -15.34
N VAL A 246 -4.90 -9.89 -15.15
CA VAL A 246 -3.93 -10.05 -16.21
C VAL A 246 -3.78 -11.52 -16.55
N VAL A 247 -4.14 -11.86 -17.78
CA VAL A 247 -4.06 -13.24 -18.30
C VAL A 247 -3.82 -13.20 -19.80
N SER A 248 -3.24 -14.27 -20.35
CA SER A 248 -3.10 -14.40 -21.80
C SER A 248 -4.47 -14.36 -22.49
N PRO A 249 -4.60 -13.70 -23.66
CA PRO A 249 -5.89 -13.57 -24.37
C PRO A 249 -6.57 -14.91 -24.64
N ALA A 250 -5.78 -15.95 -24.90
CA ALA A 250 -6.21 -17.34 -25.06
C ALA A 250 -5.22 -18.29 -24.36
N CYS A 251 -5.54 -19.58 -24.37
CA CYS A 251 -4.67 -20.61 -23.84
C CYS A 251 -3.33 -20.62 -24.59
N PRO A 252 -2.19 -20.44 -23.90
CA PRO A 252 -0.88 -20.36 -24.55
C PRO A 252 -0.47 -21.68 -25.22
N ARG A 253 -1.10 -22.80 -24.83
CA ARG A 253 -0.78 -24.13 -25.35
C ARG A 253 -1.50 -24.48 -26.64
N CYS A 254 -2.73 -24.01 -26.85
CA CYS A 254 -3.57 -24.45 -27.97
C CYS A 254 -4.44 -23.34 -28.61
N GLY A 255 -4.28 -22.08 -28.18
CA GLY A 255 -5.02 -20.93 -28.71
C GLY A 255 -6.51 -20.89 -28.36
N THR A 256 -7.01 -21.83 -27.56
CA THR A 256 -8.44 -21.89 -27.20
C THR A 256 -8.80 -20.82 -26.17
N ARG A 257 -9.99 -20.23 -26.29
CA ARG A 257 -10.50 -19.23 -25.33
C ARG A 257 -10.63 -19.83 -23.92
N TRP A 258 -10.24 -19.07 -22.92
CA TRP A 258 -10.41 -19.44 -21.52
C TRP A 258 -11.89 -19.46 -21.08
N LYS A 259 -12.26 -20.49 -20.32
CA LYS A 259 -13.36 -20.43 -19.35
C LYS A 259 -12.80 -19.94 -18.02
N HIS A 260 -13.61 -19.25 -17.22
CA HIS A 260 -13.19 -18.84 -15.89
C HIS A 260 -14.32 -18.94 -14.89
N VAL A 261 -13.93 -19.17 -13.64
CA VAL A 261 -14.77 -19.08 -12.46
C VAL A 261 -14.01 -18.26 -11.42
N TRP A 262 -14.73 -17.69 -10.46
CA TRP A 262 -14.11 -17.01 -9.34
C TRP A 262 -14.82 -17.36 -8.05
N THR A 263 -14.07 -17.33 -6.95
CA THR A 263 -14.57 -17.55 -5.60
C THR A 263 -14.01 -16.48 -4.66
N THR A 264 -14.69 -16.25 -3.55
CA THR A 264 -14.22 -15.37 -2.48
C THR A 264 -14.19 -16.11 -1.16
N GLU A 265 -13.09 -16.00 -0.44
CA GLU A 265 -12.89 -16.60 0.87
C GLU A 265 -12.71 -15.50 1.92
N LYS A 266 -13.44 -15.59 3.04
CA LYS A 266 -13.27 -14.66 4.17
C LYS A 266 -12.03 -15.08 4.95
N GLY A 267 -10.93 -14.35 4.77
CA GLY A 267 -9.71 -14.52 5.56
C GLY A 267 -9.75 -13.73 6.86
N VAL A 268 -8.72 -13.91 7.69
CA VAL A 268 -8.57 -13.21 8.98
C VAL A 268 -8.46 -11.69 8.80
N LYS A 269 -7.74 -11.24 7.77
CA LYS A 269 -7.45 -9.81 7.53
C LYS A 269 -8.14 -9.21 6.31
N CYS A 270 -8.61 -10.02 5.37
CA CYS A 270 -9.17 -9.55 4.12
C CYS A 270 -10.11 -10.60 3.51
N HIS A 271 -10.94 -10.20 2.56
CA HIS A 271 -11.63 -11.12 1.67
C HIS A 271 -10.74 -11.46 0.48
N LYS A 272 -10.29 -12.71 0.38
CA LYS A 272 -9.41 -13.17 -0.70
C LYS A 272 -10.26 -13.56 -1.91
N LEU A 273 -9.90 -13.04 -3.08
CA LEU A 273 -10.43 -13.47 -4.36
C LEU A 273 -9.52 -14.52 -4.97
N ILE A 274 -10.10 -15.55 -5.58
CA ILE A 274 -9.41 -16.51 -6.43
C ILE A 274 -10.14 -16.53 -7.77
N VAL A 275 -9.41 -16.34 -8.87
CA VAL A 275 -9.93 -16.45 -10.24
C VAL A 275 -9.21 -17.60 -10.93
N GLU A 276 -9.94 -18.63 -11.30
CA GLU A 276 -9.42 -19.81 -11.97
C GLU A 276 -9.79 -19.78 -13.45
N TRP A 277 -8.80 -19.95 -14.31
CA TRP A 277 -8.96 -20.01 -15.76
C TRP A 277 -8.67 -21.45 -16.21
N THR A 278 -9.59 -22.02 -16.99
CA THR A 278 -9.45 -23.39 -17.53
C THR A 278 -9.64 -23.39 -19.04
N CYS A 279 -8.73 -24.05 -19.75
CA CYS A 279 -8.84 -24.26 -21.19
C CYS A 279 -9.71 -25.48 -21.49
N SER A 280 -10.79 -25.31 -22.25
CA SER A 280 -11.71 -26.41 -22.58
C SER A 280 -11.14 -27.46 -23.54
N ARG A 281 -10.04 -27.16 -24.25
CA ARG A 281 -9.42 -28.08 -25.22
C ARG A 281 -8.31 -28.93 -24.62
N CYS A 282 -7.30 -28.31 -24.01
CA CYS A 282 -6.13 -29.03 -23.50
C CYS A 282 -6.06 -29.11 -21.96
N ALA A 283 -7.14 -28.74 -21.26
CA ALA A 283 -7.25 -28.75 -19.80
C ALA A 283 -6.22 -27.90 -19.03
N GLU A 284 -5.49 -27.00 -19.72
CA GLU A 284 -4.57 -26.04 -19.09
C GLU A 284 -5.30 -25.23 -18.02
N ARG A 285 -4.64 -24.96 -16.89
CA ARG A 285 -5.18 -24.16 -15.79
C ARG A 285 -4.19 -23.08 -15.39
N VAL A 286 -4.70 -21.88 -15.16
CA VAL A 286 -3.96 -20.80 -14.50
C VAL A 286 -4.88 -20.10 -13.51
N ASP A 287 -4.35 -19.70 -12.37
CA ASP A 287 -5.11 -18.97 -11.36
C ASP A 287 -4.46 -17.61 -11.05
N THR A 288 -5.25 -16.75 -10.41
CA THR A 288 -4.79 -15.50 -9.83
C THR A 288 -5.53 -15.29 -8.54
N SER A 289 -4.80 -14.98 -7.46
CA SER A 289 -5.42 -14.68 -6.17
C SER A 289 -4.82 -13.46 -5.49
N PHE A 290 -5.69 -12.66 -4.86
CA PHE A 290 -5.30 -11.49 -4.06
C PHE A 290 -6.45 -11.02 -3.15
N CYS A 291 -6.14 -10.28 -2.09
CA CYS A 291 -7.15 -9.62 -1.25
C CYS A 291 -7.93 -8.58 -2.05
N LEU A 292 -9.25 -8.57 -1.94
CA LEU A 292 -10.09 -7.53 -2.54
C LEU A 292 -9.86 -6.18 -1.83
N PRO A 293 -9.80 -5.07 -2.59
CA PRO A 293 -9.81 -3.73 -2.00
C PRO A 293 -11.06 -3.49 -1.16
N GLU A 294 -10.87 -2.85 0.00
CA GLU A 294 -11.98 -2.31 0.79
C GLU A 294 -12.35 -0.95 0.23
N VAL A 295 -13.48 -0.90 -0.47
CA VAL A 295 -14.04 0.35 -1.01
C VAL A 295 -15.47 0.49 -0.53
N THR A 296 -15.74 1.59 0.19
CA THR A 296 -17.09 1.99 0.54
C THR A 296 -17.68 2.70 -0.67
N GLY A 297 -18.80 2.17 -1.19
CA GLY A 297 -19.55 2.77 -2.29
C GLY A 297 -20.21 4.08 -1.90
#